data_AF-A0A4Y9Z1A6-F1
#
_entry.id   AF-A0A4Y9Z1A6-F1
#
_cell.length_a   1.000
_cell.length_b   1.000
_cell.length_c   1.000
_cell.angle_alpha   90.00
_cell.angle_beta   90.00
_cell.angle_gamma   90.00
#
_symmetry.space_group_name_H-M   'P 1'
#
loop_
_entity.id
_entity.type
_entity.pdbx_description
1 polymer ?
#
loop_
_entity_poly.entity_id
_entity_poly.type
_entity_poly.pdbx_seq_one_letter_code
_entity_poly.pdbx_strand_id
1 'polypeptide(L)'
;MSKLLTAVFCAIALTSVALAAPAGSAAALVSPIPSPVLSAEPEQETTPHASDNPNSVLWNLTTTGDPQPIRGALGAPIMAQQNIPLQQMNPDLLAPPTTDNGDIPNLKWSFTMSTNRLQTGGYARQQNVNQLSIATSMAGVDMRLEAGAIRELHWHKTAEWAYVLSGQMQVTAVDANGRNFLGTVNAGDLWYFPAGIPHSLQATATDPNGAEFLLIFNSGDFSEDSTFLLTDWLAHTPKDVLAKNFGTTIEALDNIPAQQLYIFPGAPPSPDAVAPEDPQGQVPLPYTFPLSQVSATQYAGGSVKIADSTTFNASTGISVADVTVAPGGMREMHWHPTQDEWTYYISGNARVTAFASTSTARTYDYQGGDIGFFPASYGHYIENIGDTDLHFLEIFNTDVYQDVSLNQWLAVTPPELVQEHLDLPNDTLASLSKTKPIIVGSTAV
;
A
#
# COMPACT_ATOMS: atom_id res chain seq x y z
N MET A 1 -14.66 50.72 16.22
CA MET A 1 -15.99 51.02 15.62
C MET A 1 -16.57 49.68 15.17
N SER A 2 -17.38 49.03 16.01
CA SER A 2 -18.85 49.14 16.11
C SER A 2 -19.59 48.15 15.18
N LYS A 3 -20.00 46.98 15.72
CA LYS A 3 -21.41 46.51 15.92
C LYS A 3 -21.97 45.75 14.68
N LEU A 4 -22.72 44.64 14.74
CA LEU A 4 -23.82 44.15 15.62
C LEU A 4 -24.06 42.63 15.25
N LEU A 5 -24.05 41.61 16.13
CA LEU A 5 -25.13 41.04 17.01
C LEU A 5 -26.47 40.72 16.28
N THR A 6 -27.15 39.57 16.40
CA THR A 6 -27.49 38.78 17.61
C THR A 6 -28.13 37.40 17.25
N ALA A 7 -27.91 36.37 18.08
CA ALA A 7 -28.65 35.10 18.12
C ALA A 7 -29.63 35.09 19.32
N VAL A 8 -30.78 34.42 19.21
CA VAL A 8 -31.81 34.34 20.27
C VAL A 8 -31.98 32.89 20.74
N PHE A 9 -31.71 32.67 22.03
CA PHE A 9 -32.09 31.49 22.83
C PHE A 9 -33.24 31.91 23.75
N CYS A 10 -34.29 31.10 23.88
CA CYS A 10 -35.31 31.25 24.92
C CYS A 10 -35.61 29.89 25.56
N ALA A 11 -35.24 29.73 26.82
CA ALA A 11 -35.69 28.68 27.72
C ALA A 11 -36.78 29.26 28.64
N ILE A 12 -37.88 28.53 28.85
CA ILE A 12 -38.90 28.87 29.84
C ILE A 12 -39.06 27.67 30.78
N ALA A 13 -38.75 27.92 32.05
CA ALA A 13 -39.07 27.08 33.19
C ALA A 13 -40.45 27.47 33.73
N LEU A 14 -41.28 26.49 34.10
CA LEU A 14 -42.49 26.70 34.90
C LEU A 14 -42.59 25.59 35.97
N THR A 15 -42.62 26.04 37.21
CA THR A 15 -42.71 25.24 38.43
C THR A 15 -44.15 24.91 38.83
N SER A 16 -44.25 23.79 39.53
CA SER A 16 -45.36 23.09 40.19
C SER A 16 -46.44 23.91 40.94
N VAL A 17 -47.67 23.40 40.90
CA VAL A 17 -48.62 23.41 42.04
C VAL A 17 -49.33 22.05 42.10
N ALA A 18 -49.26 21.40 43.27
CA ALA A 18 -49.97 20.17 43.60
C ALA A 18 -51.27 20.51 44.37
N LEU A 19 -52.36 19.81 44.03
CA LEU A 19 -53.61 19.78 44.79
C LEU A 19 -54.13 18.33 44.79
N ALA A 20 -54.57 17.86 45.95
CA ALA A 20 -54.94 16.46 46.20
C ALA A 20 -56.47 16.24 46.30
N ALA A 21 -56.87 15.02 45.90
CA ALA A 21 -58.07 14.24 46.24
C ALA A 21 -59.40 14.57 45.48
N PRO A 22 -60.24 13.56 45.12
CA PRO A 22 -60.70 12.48 46.01
C PRO A 22 -60.54 11.04 45.50
N ALA A 23 -60.57 10.11 46.46
CA ALA A 23 -60.63 8.67 46.27
C ALA A 23 -61.98 8.23 45.67
N GLY A 24 -61.93 7.31 44.70
CA GLY A 24 -63.11 6.70 44.10
C GLY A 24 -62.80 5.40 43.37
N SER A 25 -63.17 4.30 44.01
CA SER A 25 -63.52 2.98 43.47
C SER A 25 -62.46 2.15 42.74
N ALA A 26 -62.17 0.98 43.33
CA ALA A 26 -61.40 -0.10 42.75
C ALA A 26 -62.02 -0.60 41.43
N ALA A 27 -61.35 -0.33 40.32
CA ALA A 27 -61.53 -1.06 39.06
C ALA A 27 -60.42 -2.12 38.96
N ALA A 28 -60.80 -3.35 38.62
CA ALA A 28 -59.92 -4.49 38.50
C ALA A 28 -58.73 -4.18 37.56
N LEU A 29 -57.51 -4.45 38.04
CA LEU A 29 -56.29 -4.47 37.23
C LEU A 29 -56.42 -5.59 36.20
N VAL A 30 -56.80 -5.23 34.98
CA VAL A 30 -56.54 -6.06 33.81
C VAL A 30 -55.07 -5.83 33.46
N SER A 31 -54.23 -6.81 33.72
CA SER A 31 -52.85 -6.82 33.23
C SER A 31 -52.86 -6.59 31.72
N PRO A 32 -52.06 -5.67 31.16
CA PRO A 32 -51.92 -5.57 29.72
C PRO A 32 -51.32 -6.90 29.25
N ILE A 33 -52.11 -7.64 28.46
CA ILE A 33 -51.60 -8.76 27.68
C ILE A 33 -50.55 -8.15 26.74
N PRO A 34 -49.28 -8.60 26.75
CA PRO A 34 -48.32 -8.14 25.77
C PRO A 34 -48.89 -8.52 24.40
N SER A 35 -49.09 -7.51 23.54
CA SER A 35 -49.38 -7.79 22.14
C SER A 35 -48.27 -8.70 21.62
N PRO A 36 -48.59 -9.84 20.97
CA PRO A 36 -47.57 -10.60 20.30
C PRO A 36 -47.02 -9.68 19.22
N VAL A 37 -45.78 -9.24 19.40
CA VAL A 37 -45.02 -8.67 18.30
C VAL A 37 -44.83 -9.86 17.37
N LEU A 38 -45.61 -9.92 16.29
CA LEU A 38 -45.29 -10.81 15.18
C LEU A 38 -43.89 -10.38 14.75
N SER A 39 -42.88 -11.19 15.06
CA SER A 39 -41.55 -10.98 14.50
C SER A 39 -41.71 -11.03 12.99
N ALA A 40 -41.21 -10.02 12.30
CA ALA A 40 -41.01 -10.18 10.87
C ALA A 40 -40.14 -11.42 10.66
N GLU A 41 -40.39 -12.18 9.59
CA GLU A 41 -39.48 -13.28 9.23
C GLU A 41 -38.06 -12.71 9.11
N PRO A 42 -37.03 -13.42 9.59
CA PRO A 42 -35.64 -12.98 9.47
C PRO A 42 -35.32 -12.62 8.02
N GLU A 43 -34.55 -11.55 7.78
CA GLU A 43 -34.24 -11.10 6.41
C GLU A 43 -33.56 -12.21 5.58
N GLN A 44 -32.77 -13.07 6.25
CA GLN A 44 -32.14 -14.26 5.66
C GLN A 44 -33.14 -15.22 5.00
N GLU A 45 -34.38 -15.33 5.51
CA GLU A 45 -35.43 -16.15 4.92
C GLU A 45 -36.06 -15.52 3.66
N THR A 46 -35.80 -14.22 3.44
CA THR A 46 -36.39 -13.44 2.34
C THR A 46 -35.41 -13.10 1.22
N THR A 47 -34.10 -13.22 1.46
CA THR A 47 -33.04 -13.01 0.47
C THR A 47 -32.40 -14.34 0.06
N PRO A 48 -32.20 -14.61 -1.25
CA PRO A 48 -31.49 -15.81 -1.70
C PRO A 48 -30.07 -15.89 -1.12
N HIS A 49 -29.62 -17.10 -0.81
CA HIS A 49 -28.23 -17.34 -0.40
C HIS A 49 -27.24 -16.98 -1.51
N ALA A 50 -26.02 -16.65 -1.12
CA ALA A 50 -24.92 -16.46 -2.06
C ALA A 50 -24.69 -17.73 -2.91
N SER A 51 -24.23 -17.54 -4.15
CA SER A 51 -23.93 -18.66 -5.05
C SER A 51 -22.82 -19.54 -4.49
N ASP A 52 -22.96 -20.85 -4.69
CA ASP A 52 -21.96 -21.88 -4.41
C ASP A 52 -20.92 -22.05 -5.53
N ASN A 53 -20.99 -21.24 -6.59
CA ASN A 53 -20.02 -21.29 -7.67
C ASN A 53 -18.64 -20.87 -7.15
N PRO A 54 -17.64 -21.76 -7.16
CA PRO A 54 -16.31 -21.47 -6.62
C PRO A 54 -15.59 -20.37 -7.40
N ASN A 55 -16.06 -20.04 -8.62
CA ASN A 55 -15.42 -19.07 -9.50
C ASN A 55 -13.91 -19.32 -9.64
N SER A 56 -13.54 -20.59 -9.87
CA SER A 56 -12.14 -20.97 -10.06
C SER A 56 -11.51 -20.18 -11.19
N VAL A 57 -10.19 -19.98 -11.09
CA VAL A 57 -9.37 -19.38 -12.15
C VAL A 57 -9.53 -20.23 -13.42
N LEU A 58 -9.97 -19.61 -14.52
CA LEU A 58 -10.34 -20.33 -15.74
C LEU A 58 -9.12 -20.74 -16.57
N TRP A 59 -8.04 -19.96 -16.51
CA TRP A 59 -6.76 -20.24 -17.15
C TRP A 59 -5.64 -19.51 -16.43
N ASN A 60 -4.40 -19.88 -16.72
CA ASN A 60 -3.21 -19.26 -16.14
C ASN A 60 -2.17 -18.91 -17.22
N LEU A 61 -1.03 -18.34 -16.82
CA LEU A 61 0.05 -17.94 -17.71
C LEU A 61 0.65 -19.09 -18.56
N THR A 62 0.44 -20.35 -18.18
CA THR A 62 0.93 -21.51 -18.94
C THR A 62 -0.05 -21.96 -20.03
N THR A 63 -1.24 -21.35 -20.10
CA THR A 63 -2.29 -21.71 -21.05
C THR A 63 -1.91 -21.26 -22.46
N THR A 64 -1.90 -22.19 -23.42
CA THR A 64 -1.48 -21.94 -24.81
C THR A 64 -2.63 -21.63 -25.77
N GLY A 65 -3.87 -21.67 -25.28
CA GLY A 65 -5.07 -21.33 -26.06
C GLY A 65 -5.37 -19.84 -26.12
N ASP A 66 -6.35 -19.49 -26.95
CA ASP A 66 -6.97 -18.16 -27.03
C ASP A 66 -8.03 -18.03 -25.92
N PRO A 67 -7.76 -17.29 -24.83
CA PRO A 67 -8.72 -17.14 -23.73
C PRO A 67 -9.88 -16.25 -24.14
N GLN A 68 -11.08 -16.66 -23.76
CA GLN A 68 -12.32 -15.98 -24.16
C GLN A 68 -13.09 -15.50 -22.93
N PRO A 69 -13.83 -14.38 -23.02
CA PRO A 69 -14.62 -13.84 -21.92
C PRO A 69 -15.90 -14.66 -21.74
N ILE A 70 -15.74 -15.93 -21.38
CA ILE A 70 -16.80 -16.92 -21.21
C ILE A 70 -16.60 -17.60 -19.85
N ARG A 71 -17.62 -17.53 -19.00
CA ARG A 71 -17.66 -18.24 -17.71
C ARG A 71 -18.96 -19.03 -17.62
N GLY A 72 -18.86 -20.35 -17.82
CA GLY A 72 -20.04 -21.22 -17.90
C GLY A 72 -20.97 -20.83 -19.04
N ALA A 73 -22.23 -20.50 -18.73
CA ALA A 73 -23.22 -20.05 -19.71
C ALA A 73 -23.17 -18.54 -20.00
N LEU A 74 -22.30 -17.78 -19.32
CA LEU A 74 -22.18 -16.33 -19.47
C LEU A 74 -21.07 -15.97 -20.46
N GLY A 75 -21.26 -14.86 -21.19
CA GLY A 75 -20.26 -14.33 -22.12
C GLY A 75 -20.39 -14.84 -23.57
N ALA A 76 -19.43 -14.47 -24.41
CA ALA A 76 -19.36 -14.87 -25.82
C ALA A 76 -17.93 -14.70 -26.38
N PRO A 77 -17.56 -15.37 -27.49
CA PRO A 77 -16.24 -15.19 -28.09
C PRO A 77 -16.00 -13.76 -28.62
N ILE A 78 -14.77 -13.26 -28.52
CA ILE A 78 -14.31 -12.01 -29.10
C ILE A 78 -14.23 -12.18 -30.63
N MET A 79 -14.99 -11.36 -31.35
CA MET A 79 -15.05 -11.40 -32.82
C MET A 79 -14.09 -10.44 -33.52
N ALA A 80 -13.43 -9.56 -32.75
CA ALA A 80 -12.61 -8.46 -33.26
C ALA A 80 -11.12 -8.62 -32.88
N GLN A 81 -10.39 -7.52 -32.81
CA GLN A 81 -8.98 -7.52 -32.45
C GLN A 81 -8.78 -8.00 -31.02
N GLN A 82 -7.72 -8.78 -30.81
CA GLN A 82 -7.36 -9.34 -29.52
C GLN A 82 -5.92 -8.98 -29.16
N ASN A 83 -5.66 -8.86 -27.86
CA ASN A 83 -4.31 -8.86 -27.31
C ASN A 83 -4.17 -10.10 -26.43
N ILE A 84 -3.91 -11.24 -27.09
CA ILE A 84 -3.86 -12.57 -26.47
C ILE A 84 -2.89 -12.62 -25.28
N PRO A 85 -1.66 -12.06 -25.36
CA PRO A 85 -0.77 -12.02 -24.20
C PRO A 85 -1.37 -11.30 -22.98
N LEU A 86 -2.05 -10.16 -23.15
CA LEU A 86 -2.70 -9.48 -22.03
C LEU A 86 -3.90 -10.28 -21.48
N GLN A 87 -4.67 -10.92 -22.35
CA GLN A 87 -5.80 -11.77 -21.94
C GLN A 87 -5.33 -12.98 -21.12
N GLN A 88 -4.19 -13.58 -21.49
CA GLN A 88 -3.58 -14.67 -20.72
C GLN A 88 -3.11 -14.22 -19.33
N MET A 89 -2.64 -12.98 -19.20
CA MET A 89 -2.20 -12.40 -17.92
C MET A 89 -3.34 -11.90 -17.03
N ASN A 90 -4.57 -11.79 -17.53
CA ASN A 90 -5.69 -11.26 -16.76
C ASN A 90 -6.95 -12.15 -16.85
N PRO A 91 -6.87 -13.43 -16.39
CA PRO A 91 -8.00 -14.34 -16.43
C PRO A 91 -9.26 -13.83 -15.74
N ASP A 92 -9.11 -13.31 -14.52
CA ASP A 92 -10.21 -12.87 -13.69
C ASP A 92 -10.65 -11.44 -13.99
N LEU A 93 -9.98 -10.73 -14.89
CA LEU A 93 -10.51 -9.51 -15.51
C LEU A 93 -11.26 -9.78 -16.82
N LEU A 94 -10.77 -10.72 -17.65
CA LEU A 94 -11.40 -11.04 -18.94
C LEU A 94 -12.72 -11.79 -18.76
N ALA A 95 -12.74 -12.77 -17.85
CA ALA A 95 -13.92 -13.56 -17.50
C ALA A 95 -14.10 -13.55 -15.97
N PRO A 96 -14.57 -12.43 -15.40
CA PRO A 96 -14.54 -12.20 -13.95
C PRO A 96 -15.38 -13.19 -13.16
N PRO A 97 -15.09 -13.36 -11.85
CA PRO A 97 -15.98 -14.07 -10.94
C PRO A 97 -17.41 -13.54 -11.04
N THR A 98 -18.41 -14.43 -10.96
CA THR A 98 -19.82 -14.04 -11.04
C THR A 98 -20.29 -13.19 -9.85
N THR A 99 -19.44 -13.05 -8.82
CA THR A 99 -19.63 -12.19 -7.65
C THR A 99 -19.13 -10.76 -7.85
N ASP A 100 -18.38 -10.48 -8.91
CA ASP A 100 -18.02 -9.10 -9.28
C ASP A 100 -19.26 -8.31 -9.69
N ASN A 101 -19.34 -7.06 -9.26
CA ASN A 101 -20.48 -6.20 -9.55
C ASN A 101 -20.10 -4.71 -9.42
N GLY A 102 -20.83 -3.85 -10.12
CA GLY A 102 -20.67 -2.40 -10.02
C GLY A 102 -19.42 -1.88 -10.72
N ASP A 103 -19.15 -0.59 -10.50
CA ASP A 103 -17.99 0.08 -11.08
C ASP A 103 -17.02 0.57 -10.03
N ILE A 104 -15.73 0.38 -10.32
CA ILE A 104 -14.61 0.78 -9.48
C ILE A 104 -13.53 1.36 -10.40
N PRO A 105 -12.85 2.44 -10.00
CA PRO A 105 -11.69 2.91 -10.74
C PRO A 105 -10.64 1.80 -10.86
N ASN A 106 -9.81 1.88 -11.89
CA ASN A 106 -8.76 0.89 -12.09
C ASN A 106 -7.85 0.81 -10.86
N LEU A 107 -7.63 -0.39 -10.32
CA LEU A 107 -6.78 -0.64 -9.16
C LEU A 107 -5.37 -1.14 -9.52
N LYS A 108 -5.15 -1.47 -10.80
CA LYS A 108 -3.94 -2.15 -11.27
C LYS A 108 -3.13 -1.26 -12.21
N TRP A 109 -1.83 -1.19 -11.99
CA TRP A 109 -0.88 -0.64 -12.97
C TRP A 109 0.33 -1.55 -13.11
N SER A 110 1.00 -1.54 -14.27
CA SER A 110 2.25 -2.27 -14.47
C SER A 110 3.37 -1.29 -14.73
N PHE A 111 4.51 -1.41 -14.03
CA PHE A 111 5.67 -0.56 -14.34
C PHE A 111 6.14 -0.75 -15.79
N THR A 112 5.90 -1.92 -16.39
CA THR A 112 6.18 -2.18 -17.82
C THR A 112 5.43 -1.25 -18.78
N MET A 113 4.29 -0.69 -18.34
CA MET A 113 3.51 0.28 -19.11
C MET A 113 3.88 1.74 -18.81
N SER A 114 4.82 1.96 -17.89
CA SER A 114 5.29 3.31 -17.52
C SER A 114 6.36 3.79 -18.50
N THR A 115 6.38 5.09 -18.79
CA THR A 115 7.49 5.69 -19.55
C THR A 115 8.79 5.51 -18.76
N ASN A 116 9.82 5.00 -19.43
CA ASN A 116 11.11 4.75 -18.82
C ASN A 116 12.11 5.86 -19.21
N ARG A 117 12.61 6.59 -18.21
CA ARG A 117 13.63 7.63 -18.37
C ARG A 117 15.01 6.97 -18.34
N LEU A 118 15.58 6.77 -19.52
CA LEU A 118 16.90 6.16 -19.68
C LEU A 118 18.02 7.20 -19.55
N GLN A 119 19.05 6.85 -18.78
CA GLN A 119 20.25 7.67 -18.59
C GLN A 119 21.50 6.81 -18.75
N THR A 120 22.65 7.45 -18.93
CA THR A 120 23.92 6.71 -18.84
C THR A 120 24.16 6.36 -17.38
N GLY A 121 24.21 5.07 -17.04
CA GLY A 121 24.33 4.58 -15.68
C GLY A 121 23.04 4.08 -15.04
N GLY A 122 21.88 4.12 -15.72
CA GLY A 122 20.65 3.60 -15.14
C GLY A 122 19.34 4.04 -15.81
N TYR A 123 18.23 3.78 -15.13
CA TYR A 123 16.91 4.23 -15.54
C TYR A 123 15.98 4.49 -14.34
N ALA A 124 14.90 5.20 -14.60
CA ALA A 124 13.77 5.31 -13.68
C ALA A 124 12.44 5.29 -14.45
N ARG A 125 11.43 4.64 -13.87
CA ARG A 125 10.05 4.64 -14.36
C ARG A 125 9.10 4.76 -13.18
N GLN A 126 7.97 5.42 -13.37
CA GLN A 126 7.10 5.80 -12.25
C GLN A 126 5.64 5.46 -12.48
N GLN A 127 4.94 5.25 -11.36
CA GLN A 127 3.48 5.31 -11.26
C GLN A 127 3.13 6.45 -10.32
N ASN A 128 2.35 7.39 -10.85
CA ASN A 128 1.68 8.42 -10.06
C ASN A 128 0.21 8.53 -10.50
N VAL A 129 -0.51 9.56 -10.07
CA VAL A 129 -1.94 9.76 -10.43
C VAL A 129 -2.20 9.84 -11.93
N ASN A 130 -1.18 10.10 -12.77
CA ASN A 130 -1.35 10.10 -14.22
C ASN A 130 -1.43 8.68 -14.81
N GLN A 131 -0.83 7.69 -14.13
CA GLN A 131 -0.88 6.29 -14.53
C GLN A 131 -2.01 5.53 -13.81
N LEU A 132 -2.17 5.78 -12.51
CA LEU A 132 -3.17 5.12 -11.67
C LEU A 132 -3.88 6.17 -10.81
N SER A 133 -4.93 6.79 -11.36
CA SER A 133 -5.57 7.97 -10.78
C SER A 133 -6.23 7.76 -9.43
N ILE A 134 -6.53 6.51 -9.05
CA ILE A 134 -7.04 6.18 -7.72
C ILE A 134 -5.95 6.31 -6.64
N ALA A 135 -4.68 6.14 -7.01
CA ALA A 135 -3.53 6.17 -6.10
C ALA A 135 -3.12 7.61 -5.74
N THR A 136 -4.00 8.30 -5.01
CA THR A 136 -3.83 9.72 -4.66
C THR A 136 -2.91 9.96 -3.46
N SER A 137 -2.80 8.97 -2.56
CA SER A 137 -2.00 9.11 -1.33
C SER A 137 -0.56 8.62 -1.46
N MET A 138 -0.22 7.89 -2.53
CA MET A 138 1.10 7.31 -2.74
C MET A 138 1.46 7.22 -4.23
N ALA A 139 2.76 7.34 -4.53
CA ALA A 139 3.34 7.12 -5.84
C ALA A 139 4.62 6.28 -5.72
N GLY A 140 4.92 5.50 -6.76
CA GLY A 140 6.08 4.61 -6.78
C GLY A 140 7.02 4.90 -7.95
N VAL A 141 8.32 4.74 -7.72
CA VAL A 141 9.36 4.78 -8.75
C VAL A 141 10.16 3.49 -8.68
N ASP A 142 10.25 2.79 -9.80
CA ASP A 142 11.20 1.70 -10.00
C ASP A 142 12.47 2.29 -10.66
N MET A 143 13.58 2.20 -9.94
CA MET A 143 14.84 2.81 -10.34
C MET A 143 15.96 1.77 -10.32
N ARG A 144 16.81 1.85 -11.36
CA ARG A 144 17.98 0.99 -11.51
C ARG A 144 19.23 1.82 -11.76
N LEU A 145 20.31 1.45 -11.09
CA LEU A 145 21.65 2.01 -11.25
C LEU A 145 22.64 0.90 -11.62
N GLU A 146 23.49 1.16 -12.61
CA GLU A 146 24.66 0.33 -12.92
C GLU A 146 25.68 0.39 -11.78
N ALA A 147 26.61 -0.58 -11.70
CA ALA A 147 27.63 -0.61 -10.67
C ALA A 147 28.43 0.71 -10.60
N GLY A 148 28.41 1.37 -9.44
CA GLY A 148 29.05 2.67 -9.21
C GLY A 148 28.28 3.89 -9.70
N ALA A 149 27.22 3.73 -10.50
CA ALA A 149 26.39 4.83 -10.94
C ALA A 149 25.66 5.49 -9.76
N ILE A 150 25.42 6.79 -9.92
CA ILE A 150 24.95 7.70 -8.89
C ILE A 150 23.60 8.26 -9.31
N ARG A 151 22.61 8.15 -8.42
CA ARG A 151 21.47 9.06 -8.36
C ARG A 151 21.93 10.33 -7.66
N GLU A 152 21.91 11.43 -8.40
CA GLU A 152 22.45 12.73 -8.00
C GLU A 152 21.98 13.18 -6.60
N LEU A 153 22.82 13.94 -5.89
CA LEU A 153 22.42 14.67 -4.68
C LEU A 153 21.15 15.50 -4.93
N HIS A 154 20.11 15.22 -4.17
CA HIS A 154 18.81 15.86 -4.36
C HIS A 154 17.97 15.87 -3.09
N TRP A 155 16.85 16.60 -3.14
CA TRP A 155 15.80 16.55 -2.13
C TRP A 155 14.42 16.73 -2.76
N HIS A 156 13.37 16.51 -1.99
CA HIS A 156 11.97 16.70 -2.39
C HIS A 156 11.08 16.95 -1.16
N LYS A 157 9.84 17.41 -1.40
CA LYS A 157 8.89 17.76 -0.33
C LYS A 157 8.24 16.56 0.34
N THR A 158 8.18 15.43 -0.34
CA THR A 158 7.66 14.16 0.17
C THR A 158 8.71 13.44 1.00
N ALA A 159 8.28 12.59 1.93
CA ALA A 159 9.19 11.58 2.45
C ALA A 159 9.46 10.53 1.36
N GLU A 160 10.64 9.93 1.39
CA GLU A 160 11.01 8.79 0.54
C GLU A 160 11.21 7.57 1.43
N TRP A 161 10.53 6.49 1.09
CA TRP A 161 10.77 5.16 1.63
C TRP A 161 11.23 4.27 0.49
N ALA A 162 12.09 3.29 0.75
CA ALA A 162 12.52 2.37 -0.30
C ALA A 162 12.73 0.95 0.17
N TYR A 163 12.67 0.05 -0.82
CA TYR A 163 13.01 -1.36 -0.71
C TYR A 163 14.03 -1.72 -1.80
N VAL A 164 15.17 -2.30 -1.43
CA VAL A 164 16.16 -2.77 -2.41
C VAL A 164 15.71 -4.09 -3.01
N LEU A 165 15.37 -4.10 -4.30
CA LEU A 165 14.93 -5.30 -5.01
C LEU A 165 16.10 -6.22 -5.34
N SER A 166 17.22 -5.64 -5.78
CA SER A 166 18.44 -6.38 -6.15
C SER A 166 19.70 -5.54 -5.97
N GLY A 167 20.83 -6.21 -5.74
CA GLY A 167 22.14 -5.59 -5.56
C GLY A 167 22.35 -5.00 -4.16
N GLN A 168 23.28 -4.05 -4.08
CA GLN A 168 23.63 -3.34 -2.84
C GLN A 168 23.93 -1.88 -3.16
N MET A 169 23.43 -0.99 -2.30
CA MET A 169 23.53 0.46 -2.44
C MET A 169 24.26 1.06 -1.24
N GLN A 170 24.90 2.20 -1.48
CA GLN A 170 25.31 3.14 -0.45
C GLN A 170 24.43 4.39 -0.56
N VAL A 171 23.91 4.85 0.57
CA VAL A 171 23.06 6.04 0.65
C VAL A 171 23.66 7.06 1.60
N THR A 172 23.51 8.34 1.27
CA THR A 172 23.95 9.45 2.12
C THR A 172 22.80 10.38 2.43
N ALA A 173 22.83 11.03 3.59
CA ALA A 173 21.88 12.09 3.92
C ALA A 173 22.50 13.12 4.88
N VAL A 174 21.93 14.32 4.92
CA VAL A 174 22.29 15.37 5.90
C VAL A 174 21.03 15.96 6.50
N ASP A 175 20.88 15.93 7.82
CA ASP A 175 19.68 16.46 8.47
C ASP A 175 19.69 17.98 8.65
N ALA A 176 18.55 18.54 9.12
CA ALA A 176 18.39 19.99 9.32
C ALA A 176 19.34 20.60 10.38
N ASN A 177 19.97 19.77 11.22
CA ASN A 177 20.98 20.21 12.19
C ASN A 177 22.40 20.06 11.66
N GLY A 178 22.56 19.70 10.38
CA GLY A 178 23.84 19.51 9.72
C GLY A 178 24.47 18.14 9.97
N ARG A 179 23.76 17.20 10.60
CA ARG A 179 24.30 15.88 10.95
C ARG A 179 24.28 14.95 9.75
N ASN A 180 25.42 14.37 9.40
CA ASN A 180 25.50 13.45 8.27
C ASN A 180 25.10 12.01 8.63
N PHE A 181 24.77 11.26 7.59
CA PHE A 181 24.50 9.82 7.64
C PHE A 181 25.08 9.15 6.39
N LEU A 182 25.70 7.99 6.59
CA LEU A 182 26.13 7.08 5.53
C LEU A 182 25.64 5.68 5.87
N GLY A 183 24.89 5.06 4.97
CA GLY A 183 24.38 3.70 5.16
C GLY A 183 24.65 2.82 3.96
N THR A 184 24.87 1.53 4.20
CA THR A 184 24.90 0.49 3.16
C THR A 184 23.68 -0.40 3.32
N VAL A 185 22.97 -0.67 2.23
CA VAL A 185 21.72 -1.45 2.19
C VAL A 185 21.83 -2.53 1.12
N ASN A 186 21.38 -3.74 1.44
CA ASN A 186 21.40 -4.92 0.56
C ASN A 186 19.99 -5.20 0.02
N ALA A 187 19.88 -6.10 -0.95
CA ALA A 187 18.59 -6.66 -1.37
C ALA A 187 17.76 -7.11 -0.16
N GLY A 188 16.51 -6.63 -0.09
CA GLY A 188 15.59 -6.84 1.02
C GLY A 188 15.72 -5.85 2.18
N ASP A 189 16.67 -4.92 2.16
CA ASP A 189 16.79 -3.86 3.16
C ASP A 189 15.99 -2.61 2.75
N LEU A 190 15.73 -1.74 3.73
CA LEU A 190 14.98 -0.51 3.56
C LEU A 190 15.83 0.74 3.79
N TRP A 191 15.39 1.86 3.23
CA TRP A 191 15.73 3.19 3.75
C TRP A 191 14.49 4.08 3.87
N TYR A 192 14.63 5.13 4.68
CA TYR A 192 13.64 6.19 4.81
C TYR A 192 14.32 7.54 5.00
N PHE A 193 14.01 8.48 4.10
CA PHE A 193 14.40 9.88 4.22
C PHE A 193 13.18 10.75 4.56
N PRO A 194 13.21 11.46 5.71
CA PRO A 194 12.16 12.42 6.03
C PRO A 194 12.04 13.50 4.96
N ALA A 195 10.84 14.09 4.85
CA ALA A 195 10.56 15.17 3.91
C ALA A 195 11.59 16.30 3.98
N GLY A 196 12.14 16.69 2.82
CA GLY A 196 13.10 17.77 2.68
C GLY A 196 14.54 17.44 3.07
N ILE A 197 14.84 16.23 3.56
CA ILE A 197 16.22 15.82 3.86
C ILE A 197 16.97 15.51 2.56
N PRO A 198 18.07 16.24 2.24
CA PRO A 198 18.87 15.95 1.05
C PRO A 198 19.62 14.64 1.21
N HIS A 199 19.69 13.89 0.11
CA HIS A 199 20.30 12.57 0.06
C HIS A 199 20.89 12.26 -1.32
N SER A 200 21.64 11.15 -1.40
CA SER A 200 22.12 10.57 -2.65
C SER A 200 22.06 9.05 -2.59
N LEU A 201 21.95 8.41 -3.74
CA LEU A 201 21.99 6.95 -3.87
C LEU A 201 23.13 6.56 -4.81
N GLN A 202 23.92 5.57 -4.44
CA GLN A 202 24.98 5.07 -5.29
C GLN A 202 25.01 3.54 -5.25
N ALA A 203 24.95 2.90 -6.41
CA ALA A 203 25.12 1.46 -6.48
C ALA A 203 26.56 1.08 -6.16
N THR A 204 26.73 0.05 -5.34
CA THR A 204 28.05 -0.56 -5.09
C THR A 204 28.46 -1.43 -6.27
N ALA A 205 29.66 -2.01 -6.21
CA ALA A 205 30.12 -3.03 -7.16
C ALA A 205 30.04 -4.46 -6.58
N THR A 206 29.32 -4.66 -5.47
CA THR A 206 29.11 -5.99 -4.88
C THR A 206 28.39 -6.92 -5.87
N ASP A 207 27.41 -6.39 -6.60
CA ASP A 207 26.86 -7.00 -7.81
C ASP A 207 27.40 -6.25 -9.04
N PRO A 208 28.06 -6.93 -10.01
CA PRO A 208 28.55 -6.28 -11.22
C PRO A 208 27.43 -5.70 -12.10
N ASN A 209 26.19 -6.15 -11.92
CA ASN A 209 25.02 -5.59 -12.61
C ASN A 209 24.51 -4.31 -11.91
N GLY A 210 25.06 -3.89 -10.77
CA GLY A 210 24.58 -2.74 -10.02
C GLY A 210 23.41 -3.08 -9.10
N ALA A 211 22.42 -2.18 -8.99
CA ALA A 211 21.29 -2.35 -8.09
C ALA A 211 19.98 -1.83 -8.70
N GLU A 212 18.87 -2.40 -8.23
CA GLU A 212 17.50 -2.01 -8.61
C GLU A 212 16.66 -1.96 -7.34
N PHE A 213 15.82 -0.94 -7.22
CA PHE A 213 15.13 -0.62 -5.97
C PHE A 213 13.84 0.13 -6.25
N LEU A 214 12.89 -0.06 -5.35
CA LEU A 214 11.60 0.59 -5.37
C LEU A 214 11.62 1.78 -4.40
N LEU A 215 11.24 2.97 -4.89
CA LEU A 215 11.03 4.17 -4.09
C LEU A 215 9.54 4.44 -3.96
N ILE A 216 9.08 4.79 -2.77
CA ILE A 216 7.71 5.14 -2.46
C ILE A 216 7.66 6.53 -1.84
N PHE A 217 6.74 7.33 -2.34
CA PHE A 217 6.51 8.69 -1.89
C PHE A 217 5.09 8.82 -1.37
N ASN A 218 4.93 9.49 -0.23
CA ASN A 218 3.65 9.66 0.47
C ASN A 218 2.73 10.73 -0.15
N SER A 219 2.70 10.81 -1.49
CA SER A 219 1.84 11.68 -2.28
C SER A 219 1.69 11.12 -3.69
N GLY A 220 0.45 10.88 -4.13
CA GLY A 220 0.14 10.39 -5.47
C GLY A 220 0.54 11.35 -6.59
N ASP A 221 0.68 12.65 -6.31
CA ASP A 221 1.11 13.67 -7.27
C ASP A 221 2.63 13.71 -7.49
N PHE A 222 3.42 12.87 -6.79
CA PHE A 222 4.86 12.89 -6.94
C PHE A 222 5.29 12.56 -8.38
N SER A 223 6.33 13.26 -8.86
CA SER A 223 7.01 12.96 -10.11
C SER A 223 8.52 13.03 -9.89
N GLU A 224 9.23 12.00 -10.33
CA GLU A 224 10.70 11.92 -10.27
C GLU A 224 11.38 13.07 -11.04
N ASP A 225 10.70 13.60 -12.06
CA ASP A 225 11.11 14.76 -12.85
C ASP A 225 11.07 16.09 -12.05
N SER A 226 10.44 16.12 -10.88
CA SER A 226 10.22 17.34 -10.07
C SER A 226 11.04 17.38 -8.78
N THR A 227 12.10 16.57 -8.70
CA THR A 227 13.06 16.63 -7.60
C THR A 227 13.95 17.87 -7.68
N PHE A 228 14.45 18.34 -6.54
CA PHE A 228 15.40 19.45 -6.49
C PHE A 228 16.82 18.91 -6.58
N LEU A 229 17.46 19.06 -7.74
CA LEU A 229 18.77 18.50 -8.04
C LEU A 229 19.87 19.52 -7.73
N LEU A 230 20.96 19.08 -7.10
CA LEU A 230 22.07 19.96 -6.71
C LEU A 230 22.61 20.74 -7.91
N THR A 231 22.97 20.05 -8.99
CA THR A 231 23.58 20.66 -10.17
C THR A 231 22.60 21.55 -10.92
N ASP A 232 21.31 21.22 -10.91
CA ASP A 232 20.27 22.07 -11.50
C ASP A 232 20.12 23.39 -10.74
N TRP A 233 20.12 23.33 -9.40
CA TRP A 233 20.08 24.53 -8.58
C TRP A 233 21.31 25.42 -8.79
N LEU A 234 22.51 24.81 -8.82
CA LEU A 234 23.75 25.55 -9.08
C LEU A 234 23.78 26.16 -10.49
N ALA A 235 23.32 25.44 -11.51
CA ALA A 235 23.22 25.94 -12.88
C ALA A 235 22.29 27.16 -13.01
N HIS A 236 21.27 27.25 -12.16
CA HIS A 236 20.29 28.33 -12.13
C HIS A 236 20.56 29.37 -11.03
N THR A 237 21.78 29.42 -10.49
CA THR A 237 22.22 30.42 -9.51
C THR A 237 23.36 31.27 -10.09
N PRO A 238 23.33 32.61 -9.97
CA PRO A 238 24.42 33.45 -10.44
C PRO A 238 25.78 33.03 -9.84
N LYS A 239 26.82 32.91 -10.68
CA LYS A 239 28.14 32.44 -10.25
C LYS A 239 28.77 33.31 -9.16
N ASP A 240 28.49 34.61 -9.12
CA ASP A 240 28.97 35.52 -8.07
C ASP A 240 28.29 35.24 -6.71
N VAL A 241 27.01 34.87 -6.72
CA VAL A 241 26.28 34.39 -5.53
C VAL A 241 26.88 33.07 -5.04
N LEU A 242 27.18 32.12 -5.95
CA LEU A 242 27.85 30.88 -5.60
C LEU A 242 29.25 31.12 -5.03
N ALA A 243 30.05 31.96 -5.68
CA ALA A 243 31.40 32.32 -5.23
C ALA A 243 31.36 32.94 -3.82
N LYS A 244 30.40 33.83 -3.57
CA LYS A 244 30.15 34.41 -2.24
C LYS A 244 29.75 33.34 -1.22
N ASN A 245 28.87 32.40 -1.57
CA ASN A 245 28.41 31.34 -0.69
C ASN A 245 29.53 30.37 -0.30
N PHE A 246 30.35 29.95 -1.28
CA PHE A 246 31.46 29.02 -1.05
C PHE A 246 32.73 29.71 -0.52
N GLY A 247 32.77 31.04 -0.46
CA GLY A 247 33.96 31.79 -0.05
C GLY A 247 35.14 31.62 -1.03
N THR A 248 34.86 31.50 -2.32
CA THR A 248 35.84 31.23 -3.40
C THR A 248 35.73 32.24 -4.54
N THR A 249 36.52 32.08 -5.61
CA THR A 249 36.44 32.93 -6.81
C THR A 249 35.45 32.37 -7.84
N ILE A 250 35.01 33.21 -8.78
CA ILE A 250 34.10 32.78 -9.86
C ILE A 250 34.76 31.70 -10.73
N GLU A 251 36.06 31.84 -11.00
CA GLU A 251 36.84 30.94 -11.86
C GLU A 251 36.95 29.54 -11.26
N ALA A 252 36.95 29.41 -9.92
CA ALA A 252 36.95 28.12 -9.24
C ALA A 252 35.68 27.29 -9.53
N LEU A 253 34.62 27.93 -10.00
CA LEU A 253 33.31 27.35 -10.28
C LEU A 253 33.05 27.15 -11.78
N ASP A 254 34.07 27.29 -12.64
CA ASP A 254 33.90 27.24 -14.09
C ASP A 254 33.46 25.87 -14.64
N ASN A 255 33.71 24.81 -13.88
CA ASN A 255 33.36 23.45 -14.26
C ASN A 255 32.05 22.94 -13.64
N ILE A 256 31.26 23.79 -12.97
CA ILE A 256 29.92 23.40 -12.52
C ILE A 256 29.08 22.98 -13.75
N PRO A 257 28.37 21.85 -13.71
CA PRO A 257 27.49 21.44 -14.80
C PRO A 257 26.43 22.51 -15.13
N ALA A 258 26.17 22.72 -16.41
CA ALA A 258 25.19 23.72 -16.88
C ALA A 258 23.73 23.22 -16.83
N GLN A 259 23.51 21.97 -16.44
CA GLN A 259 22.21 21.32 -16.34
C GLN A 259 22.31 20.17 -15.35
N GLN A 260 21.15 19.68 -14.91
CA GLN A 260 21.04 18.51 -14.04
C GLN A 260 21.79 17.28 -14.60
N LEU A 261 22.38 16.48 -13.70
CA LEU A 261 22.98 15.18 -14.06
C LEU A 261 21.97 14.04 -13.88
N TYR A 262 21.14 14.14 -12.85
CA TYR A 262 20.08 13.21 -12.46
C TYR A 262 20.57 11.78 -12.14
N ILE A 263 20.95 10.99 -13.15
CA ILE A 263 21.63 9.69 -13.01
C ILE A 263 22.85 9.74 -13.91
N PHE A 264 24.01 9.42 -13.35
CA PHE A 264 25.27 9.45 -14.09
C PHE A 264 26.25 8.37 -13.60
N PRO A 265 27.21 7.95 -14.43
CA PRO A 265 28.22 6.96 -14.03
C PRO A 265 29.15 7.52 -12.96
N GLY A 266 29.54 6.67 -12.02
CA GLY A 266 30.52 6.98 -10.98
C GLY A 266 31.45 5.80 -10.73
N ALA A 267 32.55 6.04 -10.01
CA ALA A 267 33.35 4.95 -9.47
C ALA A 267 32.60 4.35 -8.27
N PRO A 268 32.50 3.01 -8.14
CA PRO A 268 31.87 2.38 -6.99
C PRO A 268 32.45 2.89 -5.66
N PRO A 269 31.60 3.11 -4.65
CA PRO A 269 32.07 3.51 -3.33
C PRO A 269 32.97 2.44 -2.73
N SER A 270 33.92 2.86 -1.89
CA SER A 270 34.75 1.93 -1.13
C SER A 270 33.87 1.07 -0.21
N PRO A 271 34.13 -0.25 -0.08
CA PRO A 271 33.48 -1.07 0.95
C PRO A 271 33.74 -0.57 2.38
N ASP A 272 34.87 0.12 2.58
CA ASP A 272 35.29 0.72 3.85
C ASP A 272 34.93 2.21 3.93
N ALA A 273 33.98 2.69 3.11
CA ALA A 273 33.57 4.09 3.15
C ALA A 273 32.97 4.44 4.52
N VAL A 274 33.42 5.57 5.06
CA VAL A 274 32.91 6.15 6.30
C VAL A 274 32.35 7.53 6.02
N ALA A 275 31.35 7.93 6.79
CA ALA A 275 30.82 9.30 6.70
C ALA A 275 31.96 10.31 6.98
N PRO A 276 31.95 11.48 6.32
CA PRO A 276 32.88 12.56 6.66
C PRO A 276 32.83 12.93 8.15
N GLU A 277 33.94 13.41 8.71
CA GLU A 277 33.93 13.93 10.08
C GLU A 277 33.00 15.15 10.18
N ASP A 278 32.11 15.12 11.17
CA ASP A 278 31.06 16.10 11.35
C ASP A 278 31.04 16.64 12.80
N PRO A 279 31.31 17.94 13.01
CA PRO A 279 31.28 18.53 14.34
C PRO A 279 29.87 18.60 14.96
N GLN A 280 28.81 18.39 14.19
CA GLN A 280 27.42 18.34 14.65
C GLN A 280 27.03 16.95 15.20
N GLY A 281 27.89 15.94 15.02
CA GLY A 281 27.64 14.56 15.43
C GLY A 281 26.87 13.74 14.38
N GLN A 282 26.30 12.60 14.79
CA GLN A 282 25.56 11.70 13.90
C GLN A 282 24.04 11.89 14.05
N VAL A 283 23.29 11.55 13.01
CA VAL A 283 21.82 11.49 13.09
C VAL A 283 21.38 10.58 14.27
N PRO A 284 20.29 10.94 14.98
CA PRO A 284 19.89 10.23 16.21
C PRO A 284 19.24 8.88 15.93
N LEU A 285 18.66 8.71 14.75
CA LEU A 285 18.05 7.48 14.26
C LEU A 285 18.69 7.13 12.91
N PRO A 286 19.01 5.86 12.64
CA PRO A 286 19.50 5.46 11.33
C PRO A 286 18.40 5.64 10.29
N TYR A 287 18.77 6.04 9.08
CA TYR A 287 17.85 6.12 7.94
C TYR A 287 17.79 4.82 7.12
N THR A 288 18.43 3.75 7.58
CA THR A 288 18.38 2.42 6.96
C THR A 288 17.90 1.38 7.95
N PHE A 289 17.25 0.32 7.45
CA PHE A 289 16.74 -0.78 8.26
C PHE A 289 16.97 -2.13 7.59
N PRO A 290 17.65 -3.09 8.26
CA PRO A 290 17.99 -4.37 7.65
C PRO A 290 16.81 -5.37 7.69
N LEU A 291 15.72 -5.06 6.97
CA LEU A 291 14.52 -5.91 6.91
C LEU A 291 14.84 -7.33 6.38
N SER A 292 15.86 -7.46 5.53
CA SER A 292 16.34 -8.76 5.05
C SER A 292 16.74 -9.70 6.20
N GLN A 293 17.21 -9.15 7.32
CA GLN A 293 17.69 -9.89 8.50
C GLN A 293 16.60 -10.09 9.57
N VAL A 294 15.44 -9.45 9.41
CA VAL A 294 14.30 -9.64 10.33
C VAL A 294 13.74 -11.06 10.14
N SER A 295 13.55 -11.78 11.24
CA SER A 295 12.88 -13.09 11.22
C SER A 295 11.41 -12.91 10.87
N ALA A 296 10.97 -13.54 9.78
CA ALA A 296 9.58 -13.50 9.35
C ALA A 296 8.67 -14.29 10.30
N THR A 297 7.51 -13.71 10.61
CA THR A 297 6.46 -14.41 11.35
C THR A 297 5.83 -15.45 10.43
N GLN A 298 5.85 -16.72 10.84
CA GLN A 298 5.34 -17.83 10.06
C GLN A 298 3.85 -18.06 10.31
N TYR A 299 3.12 -18.29 9.24
CA TYR A 299 1.69 -18.62 9.23
C TYR A 299 1.47 -19.91 8.41
N ALA A 300 0.23 -20.40 8.38
CA ALA A 300 -0.07 -21.69 7.76
C ALA A 300 0.21 -21.71 6.24
N GLY A 301 0.02 -20.58 5.56
CA GLY A 301 0.22 -20.47 4.11
C GLY A 301 1.42 -19.65 3.67
N GLY A 302 2.28 -19.20 4.58
CA GLY A 302 3.38 -18.31 4.22
C GLY A 302 3.94 -17.54 5.40
N SER A 303 4.50 -16.35 5.14
CA SER A 303 5.16 -15.56 6.17
C SER A 303 5.06 -14.06 5.93
N VAL A 304 5.19 -13.29 7.01
CA VAL A 304 5.14 -11.82 6.97
C VAL A 304 6.26 -11.21 7.81
N LYS A 305 6.90 -10.15 7.30
CA LYS A 305 7.72 -9.22 8.08
C LYS A 305 7.05 -7.85 8.06
N ILE A 306 7.01 -7.18 9.21
CA ILE A 306 6.43 -5.83 9.31
C ILE A 306 7.52 -4.86 9.75
N ALA A 307 7.62 -3.73 9.05
CA ALA A 307 8.46 -2.61 9.47
C ALA A 307 7.64 -1.31 9.45
N ASP A 308 7.62 -0.65 10.59
CA ASP A 308 6.92 0.61 10.83
C ASP A 308 7.68 1.43 11.88
N SER A 309 7.15 2.55 12.34
CA SER A 309 7.82 3.43 13.31
C SER A 309 8.10 2.78 14.68
N THR A 310 7.52 1.61 14.98
CA THR A 310 7.79 0.88 16.23
C THR A 310 9.06 0.04 16.16
N THR A 311 9.51 -0.34 14.96
CA THR A 311 10.73 -1.13 14.72
C THR A 311 11.78 -0.35 13.92
N PHE A 312 11.36 0.34 12.86
CA PHE A 312 12.16 1.28 12.08
C PHE A 312 11.77 2.72 12.46
N ASN A 313 12.26 3.20 13.61
CA ASN A 313 11.80 4.44 14.23
C ASN A 313 11.93 5.72 13.38
N ALA A 314 12.80 5.73 12.37
CA ALA A 314 12.91 6.87 11.45
C ALA A 314 11.72 6.94 10.48
N SER A 315 11.06 5.81 10.18
CA SER A 315 9.99 5.69 9.19
C SER A 315 8.63 6.11 9.75
N THR A 316 8.46 7.42 9.97
CA THR A 316 7.26 7.99 10.60
C THR A 316 6.12 8.32 9.64
N GLY A 317 6.27 8.01 8.35
CA GLY A 317 5.25 8.33 7.35
C GLY A 317 4.93 7.20 6.37
N ILE A 318 5.71 6.12 6.40
CA ILE A 318 5.48 4.94 5.57
C ILE A 318 5.74 3.68 6.41
N SER A 319 4.84 2.71 6.33
CA SER A 319 5.01 1.38 6.91
C SER A 319 4.84 0.31 5.84
N VAL A 320 5.41 -0.88 6.06
CA VAL A 320 5.34 -2.00 5.12
C VAL A 320 5.01 -3.32 5.83
N ALA A 321 4.28 -4.18 5.14
CA ALA A 321 4.31 -5.62 5.35
C ALA A 321 4.92 -6.31 4.11
N ASP A 322 6.01 -7.04 4.32
CA ASP A 322 6.68 -7.88 3.32
C ASP A 322 6.10 -9.30 3.44
N VAL A 323 5.36 -9.72 2.42
CA VAL A 323 4.46 -10.88 2.48
C VAL A 323 4.85 -11.93 1.46
N THR A 324 5.02 -13.17 1.92
CA THR A 324 5.17 -14.36 1.08
C THR A 324 3.98 -15.28 1.28
N VAL A 325 3.37 -15.73 0.19
CA VAL A 325 2.25 -16.67 0.15
C VAL A 325 2.64 -17.89 -0.68
N ALA A 326 2.68 -19.05 -0.06
CA ALA A 326 2.99 -20.32 -0.73
C ALA A 326 1.90 -20.69 -1.76
N PRO A 327 2.19 -21.57 -2.75
CA PRO A 327 1.20 -22.03 -3.72
C PRO A 327 -0.09 -22.56 -3.07
N GLY A 328 -1.24 -22.07 -3.56
CA GLY A 328 -2.57 -22.38 -3.01
C GLY A 328 -2.88 -21.74 -1.65
N GLY A 329 -1.98 -20.94 -1.09
CA GLY A 329 -2.25 -20.10 0.07
C GLY A 329 -2.88 -18.77 -0.31
N MET A 330 -3.30 -18.01 0.70
CA MET A 330 -3.93 -16.71 0.52
C MET A 330 -3.66 -15.78 1.70
N ARG A 331 -3.37 -14.50 1.42
CA ARG A 331 -3.52 -13.40 2.38
C ARG A 331 -5.01 -13.25 2.69
N GLU A 332 -5.39 -13.52 3.93
CA GLU A 332 -6.79 -13.70 4.33
C GLU A 332 -7.69 -12.51 3.99
N MET A 333 -9.01 -12.72 4.01
CA MET A 333 -9.96 -11.62 3.89
C MET A 333 -9.79 -10.62 5.04
N HIS A 334 -9.46 -9.38 4.70
CA HIS A 334 -9.19 -8.32 5.66
C HIS A 334 -9.44 -6.94 5.03
N TRP A 335 -9.26 -5.89 5.84
CA TRP A 335 -9.15 -4.52 5.36
C TRP A 335 -8.21 -3.72 6.26
N HIS A 336 -7.77 -2.58 5.74
CA HIS A 336 -7.03 -1.58 6.50
C HIS A 336 -7.99 -0.48 6.97
N PRO A 337 -8.09 -0.18 8.28
CA PRO A 337 -9.14 0.68 8.82
C PRO A 337 -9.15 2.11 8.25
N THR A 338 -7.98 2.71 8.08
CA THR A 338 -7.86 4.16 7.82
C THR A 338 -6.86 4.52 6.73
N GLN A 339 -6.11 3.55 6.24
CA GLN A 339 -5.00 3.75 5.32
C GLN A 339 -5.31 3.09 3.99
N ASP A 340 -4.99 3.78 2.90
CA ASP A 340 -4.90 3.13 1.60
C ASP A 340 -3.70 2.18 1.60
N GLU A 341 -3.87 1.04 0.94
CA GLU A 341 -2.77 0.12 0.64
C GLU A 341 -2.28 0.36 -0.79
N TRP A 342 -0.98 0.55 -0.91
CA TRP A 342 -0.27 0.51 -2.18
C TRP A 342 0.59 -0.76 -2.19
N THR A 343 0.38 -1.62 -3.17
CA THR A 343 0.95 -2.98 -3.20
C THR A 343 1.92 -3.11 -4.35
N TYR A 344 3.14 -3.62 -4.13
CA TYR A 344 4.06 -3.99 -5.21
C TYR A 344 4.28 -5.50 -5.26
N TYR A 345 4.01 -6.10 -6.41
CA TYR A 345 4.21 -7.51 -6.64
C TYR A 345 5.64 -7.75 -7.14
N ILE A 346 6.45 -8.40 -6.31
CA ILE A 346 7.85 -8.72 -6.60
C ILE A 346 7.92 -9.95 -7.52
N SER A 347 7.20 -11.02 -7.16
CA SER A 347 7.16 -12.27 -7.93
C SER A 347 5.89 -13.09 -7.68
N GLY A 348 5.68 -14.11 -8.52
CA GLY A 348 4.51 -14.99 -8.44
C GLY A 348 3.30 -14.42 -9.17
N ASN A 349 2.13 -15.04 -8.95
CA ASN A 349 0.88 -14.69 -9.60
C ASN A 349 -0.23 -14.64 -8.56
N ALA A 350 -0.98 -13.54 -8.53
CA ALA A 350 -2.04 -13.32 -7.58
C ALA A 350 -3.36 -13.03 -8.27
N ARG A 351 -4.44 -13.42 -7.62
CA ARG A 351 -5.79 -12.89 -7.85
C ARG A 351 -6.21 -12.11 -6.61
N VAL A 352 -6.80 -10.94 -6.81
CA VAL A 352 -7.30 -10.08 -5.73
C VAL A 352 -8.69 -9.58 -6.06
N THR A 353 -9.64 -9.81 -5.17
CA THR A 353 -10.94 -9.13 -5.23
C THR A 353 -10.97 -7.99 -4.22
N ALA A 354 -11.31 -6.79 -4.69
CA ALA A 354 -11.54 -5.63 -3.84
C ALA A 354 -13.05 -5.36 -3.74
N PHE A 355 -13.56 -5.28 -2.52
CA PHE A 355 -14.92 -4.92 -2.17
C PHE A 355 -15.00 -3.45 -1.76
N ALA A 356 -15.69 -2.65 -2.58
CA ALA A 356 -15.78 -1.19 -2.48
C ALA A 356 -17.10 -0.70 -1.87
N SER A 357 -17.71 -1.49 -0.98
CA SER A 357 -19.05 -1.23 -0.39
C SER A 357 -20.20 -1.22 -1.41
N THR A 358 -21.45 -1.09 -0.95
CA THR A 358 -22.64 -0.93 -1.83
C THR A 358 -22.76 -1.98 -2.93
N SER A 359 -22.46 -3.25 -2.59
CA SER A 359 -22.45 -4.38 -3.52
C SER A 359 -21.46 -4.24 -4.68
N THR A 360 -20.46 -3.36 -4.57
CA THR A 360 -19.43 -3.17 -5.60
C THR A 360 -18.21 -4.01 -5.26
N ALA A 361 -17.79 -4.86 -6.20
CA ALA A 361 -16.59 -5.68 -6.09
C ALA A 361 -15.97 -5.89 -7.48
N ARG A 362 -14.63 -5.90 -7.55
CA ARG A 362 -13.92 -6.24 -8.78
C ARG A 362 -12.67 -7.04 -8.49
N THR A 363 -12.41 -8.00 -9.37
CA THR A 363 -11.27 -8.90 -9.30
C THR A 363 -10.21 -8.51 -10.33
N TYR A 364 -8.95 -8.55 -9.91
CA TYR A 364 -7.78 -8.24 -10.72
C TYR A 364 -6.71 -9.32 -10.53
N ASP A 365 -5.98 -9.60 -11.60
CA ASP A 365 -4.80 -10.47 -11.60
C ASP A 365 -3.54 -9.63 -11.45
N TYR A 366 -2.54 -10.08 -10.71
CA TYR A 366 -1.26 -9.41 -10.51
C TYR A 366 -0.08 -10.37 -10.65
N GLN A 367 1.04 -9.85 -11.14
CA GLN A 367 2.29 -10.57 -11.29
C GLN A 367 3.49 -9.65 -11.08
N GLY A 368 4.70 -10.20 -11.13
CA GLY A 368 5.95 -9.43 -10.92
C GLY A 368 6.01 -8.14 -11.75
N GLY A 369 6.25 -7.01 -11.08
CA GLY A 369 6.31 -5.67 -11.67
C GLY A 369 4.99 -4.90 -11.68
N ASP A 370 3.91 -5.49 -11.17
CA ASP A 370 2.61 -4.83 -11.05
C ASP A 370 2.42 -4.13 -9.70
N ILE A 371 1.53 -3.14 -9.74
CA ILE A 371 1.14 -2.27 -8.64
C ILE A 371 -0.37 -2.43 -8.42
N GLY A 372 -0.76 -2.69 -7.18
CA GLY A 372 -2.13 -2.59 -6.69
C GLY A 372 -2.33 -1.32 -5.87
N PHE A 373 -3.54 -0.76 -5.89
CA PHE A 373 -3.93 0.28 -4.95
C PHE A 373 -5.33 0.00 -4.41
N PHE A 374 -5.46 -0.19 -3.11
CA PHE A 374 -6.71 -0.49 -2.43
C PHE A 374 -7.04 0.64 -1.46
N PRO A 375 -8.06 1.46 -1.75
CA PRO A 375 -8.48 2.52 -0.84
C PRO A 375 -8.81 2.01 0.57
N ALA A 376 -8.60 2.87 1.56
CA ALA A 376 -8.91 2.56 2.95
C ALA A 376 -10.31 1.94 3.11
N SER A 377 -10.41 0.94 3.98
CA SER A 377 -11.63 0.17 4.26
C SER A 377 -12.19 -0.68 3.10
N TYR A 378 -11.52 -0.76 1.94
CA TYR A 378 -11.92 -1.76 0.93
C TYR A 378 -11.56 -3.15 1.46
N GLY A 379 -12.56 -4.01 1.59
CA GLY A 379 -12.36 -5.41 1.97
C GLY A 379 -11.69 -6.16 0.83
N HIS A 380 -10.64 -6.92 1.10
CA HIS A 380 -9.93 -7.64 0.04
C HIS A 380 -9.19 -8.88 0.57
N TYR A 381 -8.71 -9.69 -0.36
CA TYR A 381 -7.85 -10.85 -0.12
C TYR A 381 -6.84 -10.96 -1.27
N ILE A 382 -5.70 -11.60 -1.05
CA ILE A 382 -4.68 -11.80 -2.09
C ILE A 382 -4.35 -13.29 -2.16
N GLU A 383 -4.85 -13.96 -3.21
CA GLU A 383 -4.73 -15.40 -3.39
C GLU A 383 -3.58 -15.73 -4.34
N ASN A 384 -2.72 -16.69 -3.97
CA ASN A 384 -1.70 -17.19 -4.87
C ASN A 384 -2.29 -18.21 -5.85
N ILE A 385 -2.41 -17.81 -7.11
CA ILE A 385 -2.97 -18.61 -8.21
C ILE A 385 -1.87 -19.30 -9.04
N GLY A 386 -0.60 -19.15 -8.64
CA GLY A 386 0.57 -19.74 -9.27
C GLY A 386 1.04 -21.05 -8.64
N ASP A 387 2.11 -21.59 -9.22
CA ASP A 387 2.83 -22.80 -8.75
C ASP A 387 4.13 -22.48 -7.99
N THR A 388 4.42 -21.19 -7.80
CA THR A 388 5.57 -20.65 -7.08
C THR A 388 5.12 -19.71 -5.98
N ASP A 389 6.02 -19.38 -5.06
CA ASP A 389 5.72 -18.40 -4.01
C ASP A 389 5.35 -17.04 -4.62
N LEU A 390 4.23 -16.51 -4.14
CA LEU A 390 3.80 -15.14 -4.38
C LEU A 390 4.49 -14.25 -3.35
N HIS A 391 5.22 -13.24 -3.80
CA HIS A 391 5.95 -12.30 -2.94
C HIS A 391 5.59 -10.87 -3.31
N PHE A 392 5.08 -10.11 -2.34
CA PHE A 392 4.67 -8.72 -2.52
C PHE A 392 4.87 -7.89 -1.26
N LEU A 393 4.83 -6.57 -1.44
CA LEU A 393 4.90 -5.58 -0.37
C LEU A 393 3.53 -4.89 -0.24
N GLU A 394 2.93 -4.92 0.94
CA GLU A 394 1.80 -4.06 1.32
C GLU A 394 2.38 -2.77 1.93
N ILE A 395 2.18 -1.60 1.31
CA ILE A 395 2.82 -0.34 1.71
C ILE A 395 1.74 0.69 2.04
N PHE A 396 1.94 1.43 3.13
CA PHE A 396 0.93 2.31 3.69
C PHE A 396 1.51 3.68 4.02
N ASN A 397 0.76 4.75 3.73
CA ASN A 397 1.08 6.12 4.14
C ASN A 397 0.65 6.35 5.61
N THR A 398 1.37 5.73 6.54
CA THR A 398 1.14 5.78 7.99
C THR A 398 2.41 5.45 8.76
N ASP A 399 2.45 5.76 10.05
CA ASP A 399 3.56 5.45 10.95
C ASP A 399 3.49 4.03 11.54
N VAL A 400 2.30 3.42 11.61
CA VAL A 400 2.07 2.09 12.21
C VAL A 400 1.17 1.25 11.30
N TYR A 401 1.56 -0.01 11.06
CA TYR A 401 0.77 -0.98 10.30
C TYR A 401 -0.47 -1.41 11.09
N GLN A 402 -1.64 -1.45 10.44
CA GLN A 402 -2.89 -1.87 11.05
C GLN A 402 -3.82 -2.55 10.05
N ASP A 403 -4.36 -3.72 10.40
CA ASP A 403 -5.40 -4.42 9.64
C ASP A 403 -6.50 -4.97 10.56
N VAL A 404 -7.64 -5.33 9.97
CA VAL A 404 -8.72 -6.08 10.63
C VAL A 404 -9.02 -7.34 9.84
N SER A 405 -8.78 -8.50 10.47
CA SER A 405 -9.08 -9.81 9.91
C SER A 405 -10.58 -10.09 10.03
N LEU A 406 -11.20 -10.53 8.93
CA LEU A 406 -12.60 -10.97 8.92
C LEU A 406 -12.78 -12.18 9.85
N ASN A 407 -11.87 -13.15 9.78
CA ASN A 407 -11.95 -14.37 10.57
C ASN A 407 -11.89 -14.05 12.07
N GLN A 408 -10.91 -13.24 12.48
CA GLN A 408 -10.78 -12.81 13.87
C GLN A 408 -11.99 -12.00 14.34
N TRP A 409 -12.47 -11.06 13.53
CA TRP A 409 -13.63 -10.23 13.89
C TRP A 409 -14.86 -11.09 14.20
N LEU A 410 -15.18 -12.04 13.32
CA LEU A 410 -16.30 -12.95 13.55
C LEU A 410 -16.04 -13.85 14.77
N ALA A 411 -14.83 -14.36 14.96
CA ALA A 411 -14.47 -15.25 16.07
C ALA A 411 -14.56 -14.61 17.47
N VAL A 412 -14.47 -13.27 17.55
CA VAL A 412 -14.56 -12.50 18.81
C VAL A 412 -15.88 -11.73 18.97
N THR A 413 -16.78 -11.85 18.00
CA THR A 413 -18.15 -11.34 18.08
C THR A 413 -19.05 -12.41 18.74
N PRO A 414 -20.10 -12.04 19.52
CA PRO A 414 -21.03 -13.01 20.08
C PRO A 414 -21.54 -14.00 19.00
N PRO A 415 -21.38 -15.33 19.19
CA PRO A 415 -21.69 -16.31 18.14
C PRO A 415 -23.13 -16.25 17.66
N GLU A 416 -24.08 -16.00 18.56
CA GLU A 416 -25.49 -15.84 18.22
C GLU A 416 -25.70 -14.67 17.28
N LEU A 417 -24.99 -13.54 17.49
CA LEU A 417 -25.07 -12.39 16.58
C LEU A 417 -24.51 -12.74 15.20
N VAL A 418 -23.40 -13.48 15.12
CA VAL A 418 -22.83 -13.91 13.83
C VAL A 418 -23.77 -14.88 13.11
N GLN A 419 -24.43 -15.78 13.85
CA GLN A 419 -25.42 -16.70 13.30
C GLN A 419 -26.60 -15.96 12.68
N GLU A 420 -27.14 -14.93 13.35
CA GLU A 420 -28.20 -14.07 12.80
C GLU A 420 -27.78 -13.30 11.53
N HIS A 421 -26.47 -13.15 11.26
CA HIS A 421 -25.98 -12.52 10.02
C HIS A 421 -25.71 -13.52 8.90
N LEU A 422 -25.15 -14.69 9.22
CA LEU A 422 -24.57 -15.60 8.21
C LEU A 422 -25.22 -16.99 8.14
N ASP A 423 -26.11 -17.33 9.08
CA ASP A 423 -26.74 -18.65 9.22
C ASP A 423 -25.72 -19.81 9.20
N LEU A 424 -24.55 -19.59 9.82
CA LEU A 424 -23.50 -20.59 9.87
C LEU A 424 -23.80 -21.66 10.94
N PRO A 425 -23.50 -22.95 10.65
CA PRO A 425 -23.55 -24.00 11.66
C PRO A 425 -22.64 -23.69 12.85
N ASN A 426 -23.06 -24.12 14.05
CA ASN A 426 -22.29 -23.92 15.28
C ASN A 426 -20.85 -24.49 15.19
N ASP A 427 -20.67 -25.62 14.51
CA ASP A 427 -19.36 -26.22 14.31
C ASP A 427 -18.45 -25.34 13.42
N THR A 428 -19.04 -24.65 12.43
CA THR A 428 -18.34 -23.68 11.60
C THR A 428 -17.92 -22.46 12.43
N LEU A 429 -18.85 -21.88 13.20
CA LEU A 429 -18.56 -20.75 14.11
C LEU A 429 -17.47 -21.09 15.14
N ALA A 430 -17.49 -22.32 15.66
CA ALA A 430 -16.50 -22.80 16.62
C ALA A 430 -15.09 -23.00 16.01
N SER A 431 -14.99 -23.12 14.68
CA SER A 431 -13.70 -23.28 13.98
C SER A 431 -13.05 -21.95 13.59
N LEU A 432 -13.75 -20.83 13.74
CA LEU A 432 -13.19 -19.49 13.52
C LEU A 432 -12.05 -19.19 14.51
N SER A 433 -11.01 -18.52 14.02
CA SER A 433 -9.78 -18.27 14.76
C SER A 433 -9.84 -16.94 15.51
N LYS A 434 -9.64 -16.98 16.83
CA LYS A 434 -9.53 -15.76 17.66
C LYS A 434 -8.18 -15.03 17.52
N THR A 435 -7.22 -15.67 16.86
CA THR A 435 -5.92 -15.09 16.50
C THR A 435 -5.91 -14.88 14.99
N LYS A 436 -5.42 -13.73 14.52
CA LYS A 436 -5.34 -13.44 13.08
C LYS A 436 -4.51 -14.52 12.36
N PRO A 437 -5.08 -15.26 11.40
CA PRO A 437 -4.31 -16.23 10.64
C PRO A 437 -3.39 -15.57 9.60
N ILE A 438 -3.65 -14.30 9.21
CA ILE A 438 -2.92 -13.45 8.23
C ILE A 438 -2.71 -14.12 6.86
N ILE A 439 -1.90 -15.17 6.80
CA ILE A 439 -1.71 -16.01 5.61
C ILE A 439 -2.27 -17.41 5.87
N VAL A 440 -3.40 -17.72 5.24
CA VAL A 440 -4.03 -19.04 5.32
C VAL A 440 -3.40 -19.97 4.28
N GLY A 441 -3.23 -21.24 4.66
CA GLY A 441 -2.68 -22.27 3.78
C GLY A 441 -3.73 -22.84 2.82
N SER A 442 -3.28 -23.73 1.93
CA SER A 442 -4.18 -24.39 1.00
C SER A 442 -5.24 -25.21 1.75
N THR A 443 -6.50 -24.93 1.44
CA THR A 443 -7.62 -25.77 1.84
C THR A 443 -7.94 -26.72 0.70
N ALA A 444 -8.30 -27.96 1.03
CA ALA A 444 -8.93 -28.86 0.06
C ALA A 444 -10.35 -28.35 -0.21
N VAL A 445 -10.49 -27.44 -1.18
CA VAL A 445 -11.77 -26.95 -1.69
C VAL A 445 -11.84 -27.24 -3.18
#